data_AF-A0A6P4Z8N6-F1
#
_entry.id   AF-A0A6P4Z8N6-F1
#
_cell.length_a   1.000
_cell.length_b   1.000
_cell.length_c   1.000
_cell.angle_alpha   90.00
_cell.angle_beta   90.00
_cell.angle_gamma   90.00
#
_symmetry.space_group_name_H-M   'P 1'
#
loop_
_entity.id
_entity.type
_entity.pdbx_description
1 polymer ?
#
loop_
_entity_poly.entity_id
_entity_poly.type
_entity_poly.pdbx_seq_one_letter_code
_entity_poly.pdbx_strand_id
1 'polypeptide(L)'
;MLPAARQVDQRKYTSLLAQGGGGSIGNNTGLTETAAVPNPHVDLQHDEQPPQEDPQPAPSRYSLHKQREINAWKDVREPIFCTSLKLSGPLSNTCSICRKEHTEDMSLYRCMDCGPTATFCIECLKQQHKNSLHLPEVWKDHCFQPMLDICNFLHRVDHPSCPSSYYREVRVFDNSGRLRFVHINFCKCEPELVSLVRYGLWGASENPQTAFAVSLLEWLVILGNECHVSVEGFCNSIRWKNNLSLPEINML
;
A
#
# COMPACT_ATOMS: atom_id res chain seq x y z
N MET A 1 26.99 -18.36 6.60
CA MET A 1 27.16 -17.04 5.93
C MET A 1 25.77 -16.53 5.60
N LEU A 2 25.30 -15.53 6.32
CA LEU A 2 23.97 -14.92 6.22
C LEU A 2 24.03 -13.67 5.31
N PRO A 3 23.03 -13.36 4.47
CA PRO A 3 22.94 -12.06 3.81
C PRO A 3 22.15 -11.05 4.66
N ALA A 4 22.58 -9.79 4.56
CA ALA A 4 22.14 -8.65 5.35
C ALA A 4 20.74 -8.13 5.00
N ALA A 5 19.95 -7.82 6.02
CA ALA A 5 18.67 -7.12 5.89
C ALA A 5 18.89 -5.65 5.49
N ARG A 6 18.17 -5.17 4.47
CA ARG A 6 18.16 -3.75 4.07
C ARG A 6 17.29 -2.94 5.02
N GLN A 7 17.89 -1.95 5.69
CA GLN A 7 17.18 -0.92 6.46
C GLN A 7 16.42 0.03 5.52
N VAL A 8 15.17 0.34 5.87
CA VAL A 8 14.36 1.38 5.23
C VAL A 8 14.50 2.67 6.04
N ASP A 9 14.94 3.75 5.40
CA ASP A 9 15.22 5.05 6.00
C ASP A 9 13.93 5.86 6.26
N GLN A 10 13.63 6.14 7.54
CA GLN A 10 12.41 6.79 8.02
C GLN A 10 12.45 8.34 7.97
N ARG A 11 13.48 8.97 7.40
CA ARG A 11 13.70 10.43 7.54
C ARG A 11 12.94 11.35 6.58
N LYS A 12 11.98 10.87 5.77
CA LYS A 12 11.32 11.72 4.73
C LYS A 12 9.93 12.27 5.07
N TYR A 13 9.37 12.04 6.26
CA TYR A 13 7.99 12.44 6.57
C TYR A 13 7.79 13.70 7.44
N THR A 14 8.84 14.47 7.74
CA THR A 14 8.76 15.55 8.77
C THR A 14 8.96 16.98 8.28
N SER A 15 8.77 17.33 7.00
CA SER A 15 9.05 18.71 6.52
C SER A 15 7.90 19.48 5.85
N LEU A 16 6.63 19.12 6.07
CA LEU A 16 5.50 19.80 5.41
C LEU A 16 4.59 20.65 6.32
N LEU A 17 5.00 20.98 7.55
CA LEU A 17 4.16 21.74 8.50
C LEU A 17 4.79 23.02 9.08
N ALA A 18 5.81 23.60 8.45
CA ALA A 18 6.35 24.88 8.92
C ALA A 18 6.68 25.81 7.75
N GLN A 19 5.68 26.60 7.32
CA GLN A 19 5.90 27.91 6.69
C GLN A 19 4.58 28.66 6.57
N GLY A 20 4.37 29.59 7.49
CA GLY A 20 3.27 30.55 7.45
C GLY A 20 3.63 31.78 8.29
N GLY A 21 4.01 32.86 7.59
CA GLY A 21 3.77 34.24 8.05
C GLY A 21 4.93 35.01 8.67
N GLY A 22 5.22 36.19 8.10
CA GLY A 22 5.61 37.39 8.86
C GLY A 22 6.95 38.02 8.51
N GLY A 23 6.96 38.91 7.51
CA GLY A 23 8.04 39.88 7.34
C GLY A 23 7.82 41.14 8.19
N SER A 24 8.92 41.78 8.64
CA SER A 24 9.05 43.24 8.64
C SER A 24 10.52 43.64 8.84
N ILE A 25 10.97 44.58 8.02
CA ILE A 25 12.28 45.23 8.02
C ILE A 25 12.13 46.59 8.75
N GLY A 26 13.12 46.97 9.56
CA GLY A 26 13.23 48.32 10.14
C GLY A 26 14.61 48.57 10.76
N ASN A 27 15.34 49.53 10.19
CA ASN A 27 16.76 49.85 10.42
C ASN A 27 17.02 50.90 11.53
N ASN A 28 18.31 50.95 11.94
CA ASN A 28 19.17 52.13 12.22
C ASN A 28 18.98 52.97 13.51
N THR A 29 19.97 52.97 14.44
CA THR A 29 21.19 53.82 14.59
C THR A 29 20.96 55.25 15.11
N GLY A 30 21.69 55.66 16.16
CA GLY A 30 21.93 57.08 16.44
C GLY A 30 22.34 57.44 17.88
N LEU A 31 23.61 57.81 18.04
CA LEU A 31 24.38 58.28 19.22
C LEU A 31 23.85 59.57 19.91
N THR A 32 24.18 59.79 21.20
CA THR A 32 25.08 60.88 21.71
C THR A 32 25.10 61.00 23.25
N GLU A 33 26.28 61.35 23.78
CA GLU A 33 26.65 61.59 25.19
C GLU A 33 26.25 63.00 25.69
N THR A 34 26.09 63.16 27.02
CA THR A 34 26.76 64.20 27.85
C THR A 34 26.40 64.08 29.34
N ALA A 35 27.35 64.45 30.22
CA ALA A 35 27.36 64.22 31.67
C ALA A 35 27.07 65.48 32.52
N ALA A 36 26.47 65.32 33.72
CA ALA A 36 26.70 66.13 34.94
C ALA A 36 26.02 65.49 36.19
N VAL A 37 26.60 65.73 37.37
CA VAL A 37 26.52 65.01 38.68
C VAL A 37 25.92 65.96 39.77
N PRO A 38 25.64 65.60 41.06
CA PRO A 38 24.88 64.51 41.71
C PRO A 38 23.71 65.01 42.60
N ASN A 39 22.79 64.15 43.06
CA ASN A 39 22.17 64.27 44.40
C ASN A 39 21.51 62.95 44.87
N PRO A 40 21.19 62.79 46.17
CA PRO A 40 21.78 61.79 47.05
C PRO A 40 20.97 60.50 47.15
N HIS A 41 21.65 59.47 47.66
CA HIS A 41 21.13 58.15 48.03
C HIS A 41 19.68 58.18 48.57
N VAL A 42 18.78 57.55 47.82
CA VAL A 42 17.57 56.94 48.36
C VAL A 42 17.66 55.46 48.04
N ASP A 43 17.92 54.68 49.08
CA ASP A 43 17.92 53.23 49.06
C ASP A 43 16.48 52.76 48.81
N LEU A 44 16.13 52.54 47.54
CA LEU A 44 14.87 51.91 47.14
C LEU A 44 15.19 50.46 46.76
N GLN A 45 14.98 49.57 47.71
CA GLN A 45 14.89 48.14 47.49
C GLN A 45 13.88 47.89 46.36
N HIS A 46 14.37 47.54 45.17
CA HIS A 46 13.54 46.93 44.14
C HIS A 46 13.28 45.49 44.59
N ASP A 47 12.09 45.23 45.12
CA ASP A 47 11.53 43.88 45.14
C ASP A 47 11.35 43.45 43.69
N GLU A 48 12.22 42.56 43.23
CA GLU A 48 12.14 41.91 41.93
C GLU A 48 10.94 40.95 41.97
N GLN A 49 9.74 41.44 41.62
CA GLN A 49 8.59 40.56 41.45
C GLN A 49 8.89 39.58 40.31
N PRO A 50 8.68 38.26 40.52
CA PRO A 50 8.87 37.29 39.46
C PRO A 50 7.92 37.60 38.29
N PRO A 51 8.31 37.27 37.04
CA PRO A 51 7.50 37.56 35.87
C PRO A 51 6.10 36.99 36.05
N GLN A 52 5.08 37.84 36.00
CA GLN A 52 3.70 37.38 35.98
C GLN A 52 3.45 36.70 34.63
N GLU A 53 3.28 35.38 34.64
CA GLU A 53 2.81 34.64 33.48
C GLU A 53 1.39 35.12 33.14
N ASP A 54 1.23 35.79 32.00
CA ASP A 54 -0.09 36.16 31.48
C ASP A 54 -0.98 34.92 31.37
N PRO A 55 -2.26 34.97 31.78
CA PRO A 55 -3.16 33.84 31.69
C PRO A 55 -3.28 33.36 30.25
N GLN A 56 -2.83 32.14 29.97
CA GLN A 56 -3.00 31.51 28.66
C GLN A 56 -4.50 31.50 28.29
N PRO A 57 -4.88 31.95 27.08
CA PRO A 57 -6.27 32.01 26.69
C PRO A 57 -6.89 30.61 26.72
N ALA A 58 -8.10 30.51 27.29
CA ALA A 58 -8.81 29.25 27.43
C ALA A 58 -8.92 28.54 26.07
N PRO A 59 -8.74 27.21 26.03
CA PRO A 59 -8.73 26.47 24.78
C PRO A 59 -10.08 26.62 24.06
N SER A 60 -10.03 26.94 22.78
CA SER A 60 -11.22 27.06 21.93
C SER A 60 -11.97 25.73 21.84
N ARG A 61 -13.26 25.77 21.50
CA ARG A 61 -14.06 24.55 21.27
C ARG A 61 -13.43 23.64 20.21
N TYR A 62 -12.81 24.24 19.19
CA TYR A 62 -12.07 23.51 18.16
C TYR A 62 -10.82 22.83 18.71
N SER A 63 -10.00 23.51 19.53
CA SER A 63 -8.80 22.89 20.10
C SER A 63 -9.14 21.78 21.07
N LEU A 64 -10.20 21.93 21.87
CA LEU A 64 -10.72 20.87 22.73
C LEU A 64 -11.22 19.67 21.91
N HIS A 65 -11.94 19.91 20.81
CA HIS A 65 -12.39 18.85 19.90
C HIS A 65 -11.20 18.11 19.28
N LYS A 66 -10.21 18.85 18.76
CA LYS A 66 -9.01 18.26 18.17
C LYS A 66 -8.20 17.46 19.18
N GLN A 67 -8.10 17.94 20.42
CA GLN A 67 -7.43 17.22 21.50
C GLN A 67 -8.13 15.91 21.84
N ARG A 68 -9.47 15.89 21.81
CA ARG A 68 -10.25 14.66 21.99
C ARG A 68 -10.02 13.66 20.85
N GLU A 69 -9.98 14.11 19.59
CA GLU A 69 -9.64 13.23 18.46
C GLU A 69 -8.25 12.62 18.61
N ILE A 70 -7.26 13.44 18.97
CA ILE A 70 -5.88 12.97 19.18
C ILE A 70 -5.83 11.93 20.29
N ASN A 71 -6.50 12.19 21.41
CA ASN A 71 -6.54 11.25 22.53
C ASN A 71 -7.26 9.96 22.13
N ALA A 72 -8.38 10.03 21.42
CA ALA A 72 -9.09 8.86 20.91
C ALA A 72 -8.21 7.99 19.99
N TRP A 73 -7.42 8.61 19.09
CA TRP A 73 -6.46 7.89 18.25
C TRP A 73 -5.31 7.28 19.05
N LYS A 74 -4.83 7.96 20.09
CA LYS A 74 -3.79 7.42 20.99
C LYS A 74 -4.29 6.16 21.70
N ASP A 75 -5.54 6.18 22.18
CA ASP A 75 -6.13 5.08 22.95
C ASP A 75 -6.25 3.79 22.11
N VAL A 76 -6.51 3.92 20.80
CA VAL A 76 -6.65 2.76 19.90
C VAL A 76 -5.38 2.38 19.14
N ARG A 77 -4.30 3.17 19.25
CA ARG A 77 -3.07 2.97 18.48
C ARG A 77 -2.45 1.59 18.70
N GLU A 78 -2.27 1.21 19.96
CA GLU A 78 -1.64 -0.06 20.31
C GLU A 78 -2.51 -1.27 19.92
N PRO A 79 -3.83 -1.29 20.19
CA PRO A 79 -4.72 -2.32 19.66
C PRO A 79 -4.66 -2.48 18.14
N ILE A 80 -4.64 -1.39 17.37
CA ILE A 80 -4.52 -1.43 15.91
C ILE A 80 -3.18 -2.05 15.50
N PHE A 81 -2.08 -1.62 16.10
CA PHE A 81 -0.75 -2.12 15.78
C PHE A 81 -0.62 -3.62 16.11
N CYS A 82 -0.98 -4.03 17.32
CA CYS A 82 -1.00 -5.43 17.74
C CYS A 82 -1.87 -6.30 16.83
N THR A 83 -3.04 -5.80 16.41
CA THR A 83 -3.92 -6.52 15.50
C THR A 83 -3.29 -6.65 14.11
N SER A 84 -2.69 -5.58 13.59
CA SER A 84 -1.99 -5.61 12.29
C SER A 84 -0.84 -6.63 12.29
N LEU A 85 -0.05 -6.70 13.37
CA LEU A 85 1.00 -7.71 13.52
C LEU A 85 0.43 -9.13 13.53
N LYS A 86 -0.68 -9.37 14.23
CA LYS A 86 -1.35 -10.68 14.22
C LYS A 86 -1.84 -11.08 12.83
N LEU A 87 -2.40 -10.12 12.07
CA LEU A 87 -2.85 -10.34 10.68
C LEU A 87 -1.68 -10.59 9.70
N SER A 88 -0.45 -10.27 10.09
CA SER A 88 0.75 -10.59 9.29
C SER A 88 1.09 -12.08 9.32
N GLY A 89 0.61 -12.81 10.32
CA GLY A 89 0.75 -14.26 10.44
C GLY A 89 -0.56 -15.03 10.22
N PRO A 90 -0.52 -16.36 10.34
CA PRO A 90 -1.69 -17.22 10.36
C PRO A 90 -2.63 -16.86 11.51
N LEU A 91 -3.89 -16.55 11.20
CA LEU A 91 -4.91 -16.34 12.24
C LEU A 91 -5.57 -17.64 12.68
N SER A 92 -5.51 -18.66 11.83
CA SER A 92 -6.07 -19.97 12.07
C SER A 92 -5.27 -21.00 11.30
N ASN A 93 -5.10 -22.16 11.92
CA ASN A 93 -4.56 -23.35 11.25
C ASN A 93 -5.68 -24.18 10.63
N THR A 94 -6.89 -23.66 10.47
CA THR A 94 -8.02 -24.39 9.88
C THR A 94 -8.30 -23.90 8.48
N CYS A 95 -8.53 -24.82 7.54
CA CYS A 95 -8.99 -24.45 6.20
C CYS A 95 -10.40 -23.86 6.24
N SER A 96 -10.58 -22.70 5.61
CA SER A 96 -11.86 -21.99 5.54
C SER A 96 -12.95 -22.73 4.75
N ILE A 97 -12.56 -23.67 3.88
CA ILE A 97 -13.47 -24.46 3.04
C ILE A 97 -13.80 -25.81 3.70
N CYS A 98 -12.81 -26.71 3.83
CA CYS A 98 -13.06 -28.08 4.29
C CYS A 98 -13.06 -28.23 5.82
N ARG A 99 -12.75 -27.16 6.57
CA ARG A 99 -12.71 -27.13 8.04
C ARG A 99 -11.72 -28.11 8.69
N LYS A 100 -10.82 -28.72 7.91
CA LYS A 100 -9.74 -29.54 8.44
C LYS A 100 -8.68 -28.64 9.05
N GLU A 101 -8.18 -29.07 10.21
CA GLU A 101 -7.03 -28.45 10.86
C GLU A 101 -5.75 -28.91 10.15
N HIS A 102 -4.86 -27.96 9.92
CA HIS A 102 -3.53 -28.17 9.39
C HIS A 102 -2.64 -28.59 10.55
N THR A 103 -2.03 -29.77 10.42
CA THR A 103 -0.99 -30.22 11.34
C THR A 103 0.34 -29.55 11.02
N GLU A 104 1.33 -29.66 11.91
CA GLU A 104 2.66 -29.02 11.76
C GLU A 104 3.38 -29.40 10.46
N ASP A 105 3.09 -30.59 9.90
CA ASP A 105 3.65 -31.07 8.64
C ASP A 105 2.94 -30.54 7.38
N MET A 106 1.79 -29.86 7.53
CA MET A 106 1.02 -29.33 6.40
C MET A 106 1.28 -27.83 6.22
N SER A 107 1.66 -27.45 4.99
CA SER A 107 1.75 -26.04 4.64
C SER A 107 0.39 -25.35 4.72
N LEU A 108 0.37 -24.15 5.31
CA LEU A 108 -0.79 -23.28 5.37
C LEU A 108 -0.75 -22.29 4.21
N TYR A 109 -1.87 -22.11 3.53
CA TYR A 109 -2.01 -21.17 2.42
C TYR A 109 -3.04 -20.10 2.75
N ARG A 110 -2.85 -18.90 2.22
CA ARG A 110 -3.86 -17.83 2.24
C ARG A 110 -3.99 -17.15 0.89
N CYS A 111 -5.07 -16.41 0.68
CA CYS A 111 -5.21 -15.54 -0.48
C CYS A 111 -5.83 -14.21 -0.06
N MET A 112 -5.05 -13.14 -0.15
CA MET A 112 -5.51 -11.79 0.21
C MET A 112 -6.61 -11.25 -0.71
N ASP A 113 -6.68 -11.76 -1.95
CA ASP A 113 -7.74 -11.42 -2.89
C ASP A 113 -9.09 -12.08 -2.52
N CYS A 114 -9.07 -13.20 -1.78
CA CYS A 114 -10.27 -13.83 -1.22
C CYS A 114 -10.70 -13.23 0.13
N GLY A 115 -9.76 -12.63 0.85
CA GLY A 115 -10.01 -11.95 2.12
C GLY A 115 -8.85 -12.07 3.10
N PRO A 116 -8.75 -11.15 4.08
CA PRO A 116 -7.60 -11.07 4.99
C PRO A 116 -7.50 -12.25 5.97
N THR A 117 -8.59 -12.99 6.17
CA THR A 117 -8.67 -14.15 7.08
C THR A 117 -8.78 -15.48 6.34
N ALA A 118 -8.75 -15.47 5.00
CA ALA A 118 -9.01 -16.64 4.18
C ALA A 118 -7.79 -17.58 4.15
N THR A 119 -7.89 -18.69 4.86
CA THR A 119 -6.88 -19.77 4.94
C THR A 119 -7.34 -21.03 4.24
N PHE A 120 -6.43 -21.77 3.60
CA PHE A 120 -6.73 -22.92 2.76
C PHE A 120 -5.74 -24.06 2.95
N CYS A 121 -6.23 -25.31 2.84
CA CYS A 121 -5.40 -26.45 2.45
C CYS A 121 -5.10 -26.41 0.96
N ILE A 122 -4.05 -27.10 0.52
CA ILE A 122 -3.59 -27.03 -0.86
C ILE A 122 -4.65 -27.53 -1.86
N GLU A 123 -5.44 -28.54 -1.50
CA GLU A 123 -6.51 -29.08 -2.34
C GLU A 123 -7.63 -28.05 -2.53
N CYS A 124 -8.11 -27.48 -1.43
CA CYS A 124 -9.15 -26.46 -1.46
C CYS A 124 -8.68 -25.19 -2.17
N LEU A 125 -7.42 -24.81 -1.97
CA LEU A 125 -6.81 -23.68 -2.67
C LEU A 125 -6.81 -23.91 -4.17
N LYS A 126 -6.26 -25.04 -4.65
CA LYS A 126 -6.21 -25.41 -6.07
C LYS A 126 -7.59 -25.47 -6.71
N GLN A 127 -8.57 -26.02 -5.99
CA GLN A 127 -9.94 -26.11 -6.49
C GLN A 127 -10.60 -24.73 -6.59
N GLN A 128 -10.49 -23.91 -5.55
CA GLN A 128 -11.10 -22.57 -5.49
C GLN A 128 -10.42 -21.58 -6.44
N HIS A 129 -9.12 -21.73 -6.68
CA HIS A 129 -8.30 -20.82 -7.49
C HIS A 129 -8.03 -21.36 -8.89
N LYS A 130 -8.76 -22.41 -9.31
CA LYS A 130 -8.70 -22.88 -10.69
C LYS A 130 -9.17 -21.76 -11.62
N ASN A 131 -8.39 -21.46 -12.65
CA ASN A 131 -8.66 -20.36 -13.60
C ASN A 131 -8.79 -18.98 -12.94
N SER A 132 -8.10 -18.74 -11.82
CA SER A 132 -8.09 -17.45 -11.13
C SER A 132 -6.76 -16.73 -11.31
N LEU A 133 -6.81 -15.39 -11.38
CA LEU A 133 -5.63 -14.52 -11.38
C LEU A 133 -5.18 -14.13 -9.96
N HIS A 134 -5.89 -14.59 -8.94
CA HIS A 134 -5.51 -14.38 -7.55
C HIS A 134 -4.10 -14.92 -7.28
N LEU A 135 -3.37 -14.29 -6.37
CA LEU A 135 -2.01 -14.69 -5.96
C LEU A 135 -2.02 -15.20 -4.52
N PRO A 136 -2.20 -16.52 -4.32
CA PRO A 136 -2.06 -17.10 -3.00
C PRO A 136 -0.63 -17.00 -2.47
N GLU A 137 -0.52 -17.10 -1.16
CA GLU A 137 0.73 -17.13 -0.43
C GLU A 137 0.79 -18.38 0.45
N VAL A 138 1.99 -18.91 0.66
CA VAL A 138 2.27 -20.02 1.57
C VAL A 138 2.98 -19.50 2.81
N TRP A 139 2.60 -19.98 3.97
CA TRP A 139 3.32 -19.71 5.22
C TRP A 139 4.61 -20.54 5.25
N LYS A 140 5.75 -19.88 5.21
CA LYS A 140 7.07 -20.50 5.21
C LYS A 140 8.10 -19.57 5.85
N ASP A 141 9.04 -20.11 6.62
CA ASP A 141 10.13 -19.33 7.23
C ASP A 141 9.62 -18.13 8.06
N HIS A 142 8.49 -18.32 8.76
CA HIS A 142 7.82 -17.31 9.58
C HIS A 142 7.27 -16.09 8.82
N CYS A 143 7.07 -16.21 7.51
CA CYS A 143 6.40 -15.19 6.71
C CYS A 143 5.52 -15.81 5.62
N PHE A 144 4.63 -15.02 5.04
CA PHE A 144 3.91 -15.42 3.85
C PHE A 144 4.74 -15.11 2.61
N GLN A 145 4.91 -16.11 1.75
CA GLN A 145 5.65 -16.01 0.49
C GLN A 145 4.69 -16.26 -0.68
N PRO A 146 4.75 -15.47 -1.78
CA PRO A 146 3.91 -15.67 -2.95
C PRO A 146 4.10 -17.06 -3.56
N MET A 147 2.99 -17.72 -3.88
CA MET A 147 3.02 -19.04 -4.52
C MET A 147 2.81 -18.90 -6.02
N LEU A 148 3.92 -18.84 -6.75
CA LEU A 148 3.88 -18.58 -8.19
C LEU A 148 3.35 -19.79 -8.98
N ASP A 149 3.82 -21.01 -8.74
CA ASP A 149 3.63 -22.10 -9.72
C ASP A 149 2.23 -22.74 -9.78
N ILE A 150 1.43 -22.64 -8.73
CA ILE A 150 0.22 -23.47 -8.59
C ILE A 150 -1.05 -22.81 -9.16
N CYS A 151 -1.04 -21.49 -9.39
CA CYS A 151 -2.21 -20.73 -9.87
C CYS A 151 -1.94 -19.97 -11.18
N ASN A 152 -0.93 -20.37 -11.94
CA ASN A 152 -0.53 -19.70 -13.17
C ASN A 152 -1.13 -20.32 -14.44
N PHE A 153 -2.11 -21.22 -14.34
CA PHE A 153 -2.73 -21.85 -15.51
C PHE A 153 -4.17 -21.40 -15.70
N LEU A 154 -4.48 -20.95 -16.91
CA LEU A 154 -5.84 -20.67 -17.35
C LEU A 154 -6.25 -21.70 -18.41
N HIS A 155 -7.27 -22.47 -18.08
CA HIS A 155 -7.79 -23.57 -18.88
C HIS A 155 -9.14 -23.21 -19.51
N ARG A 156 -9.33 -23.53 -20.79
CA ARG A 156 -10.63 -23.45 -21.46
C ARG A 156 -11.60 -24.46 -20.85
N VAL A 157 -12.61 -23.97 -20.13
CA VAL A 157 -13.65 -24.82 -19.53
C VAL A 157 -14.74 -25.19 -20.54
N ASP A 158 -15.05 -24.26 -21.44
CA ASP A 158 -16.02 -24.40 -22.53
C ASP A 158 -15.53 -25.29 -23.67
N HIS A 159 -14.23 -25.62 -23.69
CA HIS A 159 -13.59 -26.36 -24.79
C HIS A 159 -12.49 -27.33 -24.30
N PRO A 160 -12.82 -28.33 -23.45
CA PRO A 160 -11.84 -29.09 -22.66
C PRO A 160 -11.01 -30.12 -23.44
N SER A 161 -11.44 -30.52 -24.65
CA SER A 161 -10.79 -31.60 -25.42
C SER A 161 -10.49 -31.17 -26.85
N CYS A 162 -9.97 -29.95 -27.02
CA CYS A 162 -9.57 -29.44 -28.32
C CYS A 162 -8.26 -30.09 -28.80
N PRO A 163 -8.23 -30.77 -29.95
CA PRO A 163 -6.99 -31.33 -30.49
C PRO A 163 -5.94 -30.26 -30.87
N SER A 164 -6.39 -29.01 -31.07
CA SER A 164 -5.52 -27.89 -31.41
C SER A 164 -5.13 -27.04 -30.20
N SER A 165 -5.42 -27.50 -28.97
CA SER A 165 -5.06 -26.74 -27.77
C SER A 165 -3.56 -26.68 -27.57
N TYR A 166 -3.06 -25.53 -27.13
CA TYR A 166 -1.69 -25.35 -26.70
C TYR A 166 -1.63 -24.34 -25.56
N TYR A 167 -0.60 -24.43 -24.72
CA TYR A 167 -0.33 -23.42 -23.70
C TYR A 167 0.75 -22.47 -24.20
N ARG A 168 0.58 -21.20 -23.87
CA ARG A 168 1.59 -20.17 -24.06
C ARG A 168 1.66 -19.32 -22.81
N GLU A 169 2.87 -19.00 -22.37
CA GLU A 169 3.08 -18.05 -21.29
C GLU A 169 2.81 -16.63 -21.79
N VAL A 170 2.02 -15.88 -21.03
CA VAL A 170 1.65 -14.49 -21.28
C VAL A 170 1.93 -13.69 -20.01
N ARG A 171 2.50 -12.49 -20.16
CA ARG A 171 2.66 -11.55 -19.06
C ARG A 171 1.32 -10.91 -18.76
N VAL A 172 0.83 -11.06 -17.55
CA VAL A 172 -0.49 -10.58 -17.15
C VAL A 172 -0.35 -9.58 -16.02
N PHE A 173 -0.92 -8.40 -16.19
CA PHE A 173 -1.21 -7.50 -15.08
C PHE A 173 -2.59 -7.84 -14.53
N ASP A 174 -2.66 -8.37 -13.31
CA ASP A 174 -3.91 -8.82 -12.72
C ASP A 174 -4.80 -7.65 -12.24
N ASN A 175 -5.93 -7.97 -11.61
CA ASN A 175 -6.90 -6.99 -11.11
C ASN A 175 -6.29 -5.97 -10.12
N SER A 176 -5.19 -6.34 -9.45
CA SER A 176 -4.43 -5.50 -8.51
C SER A 176 -3.27 -4.75 -9.18
N GLY A 177 -3.03 -4.98 -10.47
CA GLY A 177 -1.89 -4.47 -11.22
C GLY A 177 -0.58 -5.19 -10.93
N ARG A 178 -0.61 -6.39 -10.34
CA ARG A 178 0.60 -7.21 -10.13
C ARG A 178 0.99 -7.87 -11.44
N LEU A 179 2.27 -7.82 -11.80
CA LEU A 179 2.79 -8.54 -12.95
C LEU A 179 2.94 -10.03 -12.64
N ARG A 180 2.39 -10.88 -13.50
CA ARG A 180 2.49 -12.35 -13.40
C ARG A 180 2.80 -12.99 -14.75
N PHE A 181 3.34 -14.19 -14.70
CA PHE A 181 3.57 -15.03 -15.87
C PHE A 181 2.55 -16.17 -15.86
N VAL A 182 1.60 -16.12 -16.78
CA VAL A 182 0.43 -17.02 -16.78
C VAL A 182 0.45 -17.86 -18.04
N HIS A 183 0.37 -19.18 -17.87
CA HIS A 183 0.21 -20.16 -18.94
C HIS A 183 -1.26 -20.23 -19.34
N ILE A 184 -1.57 -19.65 -20.49
CA ILE A 184 -2.94 -19.56 -21.02
C ILE A 184 -3.15 -20.63 -22.07
N ASN A 185 -4.25 -21.38 -21.96
CA ASN A 185 -4.69 -22.33 -22.97
C ASN A 185 -5.38 -21.59 -24.13
N PHE A 186 -4.78 -21.71 -25.31
CA PHE A 186 -5.30 -21.25 -26.60
C PHE A 186 -5.61 -22.43 -27.51
N CYS A 187 -6.33 -22.18 -28.61
CA CYS A 187 -6.57 -23.17 -29.65
C CYS A 187 -6.75 -22.50 -31.00
N LYS A 188 -6.66 -23.27 -32.09
CA LYS A 188 -6.85 -22.76 -33.45
C LYS A 188 -8.32 -22.51 -33.82
N CYS A 189 -9.27 -22.84 -32.94
CA CYS A 189 -10.70 -22.66 -33.18
C CYS A 189 -11.16 -21.19 -33.08
N GLU A 190 -10.37 -20.32 -32.43
CA GLU A 190 -10.63 -18.88 -32.39
C GLU A 190 -9.32 -18.08 -32.26
N PRO A 191 -9.33 -16.76 -32.57
CA PRO A 191 -8.17 -15.91 -32.35
C PRO A 191 -7.79 -15.81 -30.86
N GLU A 192 -6.49 -15.71 -30.56
CA GLU A 192 -6.01 -15.65 -29.17
C GLU A 192 -6.59 -14.48 -28.37
N LEU A 193 -6.80 -13.31 -29.01
CA LEU A 193 -7.45 -12.17 -28.38
C LEU A 193 -8.86 -12.49 -27.87
N VAL A 194 -9.63 -13.30 -28.62
CA VAL A 194 -10.97 -13.74 -28.21
C VAL A 194 -10.86 -14.65 -26.98
N SER A 195 -9.88 -15.56 -26.98
CA SER A 195 -9.60 -16.41 -25.80
C SER A 195 -9.22 -15.59 -24.58
N LEU A 196 -8.38 -14.55 -24.71
CA LEU A 196 -8.03 -13.66 -23.59
C LEU A 196 -9.28 -13.02 -22.97
N VAL A 197 -10.21 -12.52 -23.79
CA VAL A 197 -11.44 -11.90 -23.29
C VAL A 197 -12.29 -12.91 -22.50
N ARG A 198 -12.34 -14.18 -22.91
CA ARG A 198 -13.02 -15.25 -22.14
C ARG A 198 -12.39 -15.48 -20.76
N TYR A 199 -11.11 -15.17 -20.60
CA TYR A 199 -10.40 -15.21 -19.33
C TYR A 199 -10.49 -13.91 -18.53
N GLY A 200 -11.26 -12.92 -19.00
CA GLY A 200 -11.32 -11.58 -18.37
C GLY A 200 -10.05 -10.77 -18.60
N LEU A 201 -9.30 -11.07 -19.66
CA LEU A 201 -8.06 -10.41 -20.02
C LEU A 201 -8.21 -9.64 -21.35
N TRP A 202 -7.47 -8.55 -21.49
CA TRP A 202 -7.34 -7.76 -22.69
C TRP A 202 -5.90 -7.80 -23.19
N GLY A 203 -5.69 -8.21 -24.44
CA GLY A 203 -4.35 -8.26 -25.03
C GLY A 203 -3.83 -6.87 -25.40
N ALA A 204 -2.53 -6.61 -25.17
CA ALA A 204 -1.89 -5.35 -25.54
C ALA A 204 -1.72 -5.17 -27.06
N SER A 205 -1.72 -6.28 -27.82
CA SER A 205 -1.51 -6.31 -29.27
C SER A 205 -2.18 -7.54 -29.89
N GLU A 206 -2.22 -7.62 -31.23
CA GLU A 206 -2.83 -8.73 -31.98
C GLU A 206 -2.20 -10.11 -31.69
N ASN A 207 -0.90 -10.14 -31.41
CA ASN A 207 -0.17 -11.33 -30.94
C ASN A 207 0.35 -11.06 -29.51
N PRO A 208 -0.52 -11.15 -28.50
CA PRO A 208 -0.28 -10.55 -27.21
C PRO A 208 0.81 -11.29 -26.43
N GLN A 209 1.93 -10.62 -26.17
CA GLN A 209 2.92 -11.07 -25.18
C GLN A 209 2.56 -10.58 -23.77
N THR A 210 1.80 -9.48 -23.72
CA THR A 210 1.28 -8.86 -22.51
C THR A 210 -0.24 -8.77 -22.60
N ALA A 211 -0.92 -8.99 -21.48
CA ALA A 211 -2.33 -8.79 -21.31
C ALA A 211 -2.62 -8.13 -19.96
N PHE A 212 -3.80 -7.51 -19.86
CA PHE A 212 -4.26 -6.82 -18.67
C PHE A 212 -5.59 -7.41 -18.24
N ALA A 213 -5.82 -7.55 -16.94
CA ALA A 213 -7.16 -7.80 -16.45
C ALA A 213 -8.10 -6.69 -16.93
N VAL A 214 -9.25 -7.06 -17.49
CA VAL A 214 -10.25 -6.10 -17.95
C VAL A 214 -10.66 -5.17 -16.80
N SER A 215 -10.81 -5.70 -15.58
CA SER A 215 -11.12 -4.90 -14.39
C SER A 215 -10.05 -3.87 -14.04
N LEU A 216 -8.77 -4.12 -14.37
CA LEU A 216 -7.71 -3.14 -14.18
C LEU A 216 -7.85 -1.98 -15.17
N LEU A 217 -8.20 -2.29 -16.43
CA LEU A 217 -8.46 -1.27 -17.46
C LEU A 217 -9.71 -0.45 -17.15
N GLU A 218 -10.74 -1.07 -16.57
CA GLU A 218 -11.93 -0.36 -16.08
C GLU A 218 -11.56 0.69 -15.03
N TRP A 219 -10.64 0.37 -14.10
CA TRP A 219 -10.12 1.36 -13.14
C TRP A 219 -9.40 2.52 -13.83
N LEU A 220 -8.60 2.26 -14.87
CA LEU A 220 -7.96 3.31 -15.64
C LEU A 220 -9.00 4.26 -16.27
N VAL A 221 -10.05 3.72 -16.86
CA VAL A 221 -11.13 4.51 -17.48
C VAL A 221 -11.86 5.35 -16.42
N ILE A 222 -12.25 4.75 -15.29
CA ILE A 222 -12.96 5.44 -14.21
C ILE A 222 -12.10 6.56 -13.63
N LEU A 223 -10.85 6.28 -13.27
CA LEU A 223 -9.95 7.28 -12.68
C LEU A 223 -9.54 8.37 -13.68
N GLY A 224 -9.41 8.02 -14.96
CA GLY A 224 -9.15 8.99 -16.02
C GLY A 224 -10.30 9.96 -16.22
N ASN A 225 -11.54 9.47 -16.17
CA ASN A 225 -12.73 10.29 -16.37
C ASN A 225 -13.12 11.10 -15.13
N GLU A 226 -13.19 10.46 -13.96
CA GLU A 226 -13.73 11.07 -12.73
C GLU A 226 -12.67 11.85 -11.93
N CYS A 227 -11.42 11.38 -11.96
CA CYS A 227 -10.33 11.97 -11.17
C CYS A 227 -9.28 12.68 -12.02
N HIS A 228 -9.46 12.69 -13.35
CA HIS A 228 -8.51 13.27 -14.31
C HIS A 228 -7.08 12.73 -14.14
N VAL A 229 -6.95 11.47 -13.72
CA VAL A 229 -5.65 10.80 -13.59
C VAL A 229 -5.10 10.54 -14.99
N SER A 230 -3.89 11.01 -15.28
CA SER A 230 -3.21 10.69 -16.53
C SER A 230 -2.84 9.20 -16.57
N VAL A 231 -2.67 8.65 -17.78
CA VAL A 231 -2.21 7.25 -17.95
C VAL A 231 -0.87 7.04 -17.24
N GLU A 232 0.06 8.00 -17.35
CA GLU A 232 1.34 7.97 -16.64
C GLU A 232 1.16 7.94 -15.11
N GLY A 233 0.26 8.76 -14.57
CA GLY A 233 -0.06 8.78 -13.14
C GLY A 233 -0.65 7.45 -12.67
N PHE A 234 -1.50 6.83 -13.48
CA PHE A 234 -2.06 5.51 -13.19
C PHE A 234 -0.97 4.42 -13.19
N CYS A 235 -0.13 4.37 -14.24
CA CYS A 235 0.98 3.42 -14.32
C CYS A 235 1.96 3.56 -13.16
N ASN A 236 2.31 4.80 -12.78
CA ASN A 236 3.16 5.05 -11.61
C ASN A 236 2.49 4.62 -10.28
N SER A 237 1.18 4.77 -10.16
CA SER A 237 0.44 4.28 -8.99
C SER A 237 0.51 2.75 -8.88
N ILE A 238 0.31 2.04 -10.00
CA ILE A 238 0.48 0.58 -10.06
C ILE A 238 1.91 0.18 -9.70
N ARG A 239 2.91 0.91 -10.22
CA ARG A 239 4.33 0.68 -9.93
C ARG A 239 4.61 0.67 -8.44
N TRP A 240 4.23 1.74 -7.75
CA TRP A 240 4.55 1.91 -6.34
C TRP A 240 3.77 0.95 -5.46
N LYS A 241 2.50 0.69 -5.79
CA LYS A 241 1.68 -0.29 -5.08
C LYS A 241 2.26 -1.70 -5.15
N ASN A 242 2.78 -2.11 -6.30
CA ASN A 242 3.22 -3.48 -6.55
C ASN A 242 4.74 -3.65 -6.59
N ASN A 243 5.51 -2.62 -6.21
CA ASN A 243 6.98 -2.59 -6.23
C ASN A 243 7.62 -2.99 -7.58
N LEU A 244 7.00 -2.57 -8.68
CA LEU A 244 7.50 -2.89 -10.02
C LEU A 244 8.76 -2.09 -10.36
N SER A 245 9.71 -2.76 -11.02
CA SER A 245 10.90 -2.15 -11.60
C SER A 245 10.54 -1.30 -12.82
N LEU A 246 11.48 -0.42 -13.22
CA LEU A 246 11.27 0.43 -14.39
C LEU A 246 11.06 -0.36 -15.70
N PRO A 247 11.82 -1.46 -15.97
CA PRO A 247 11.56 -2.30 -17.14
C PRO A 247 10.16 -2.93 -17.14
N GLU A 248 9.63 -3.33 -15.98
CA GLU A 248 8.30 -3.92 -15.87
C GLU A 248 7.19 -2.89 -16.14
N ILE A 249 7.39 -1.64 -15.76
CA ILE A 249 6.45 -0.54 -16.05
C ILE A 249 6.44 -0.16 -17.52
N ASN A 250 7.57 -0.25 -18.21
CA ASN A 250 7.60 -0.03 -19.65
C ASN A 250 6.82 -1.11 -20.44
N MET A 251 6.29 -2.13 -19.76
CA MET A 251 5.40 -3.14 -20.35
C MET A 251 3.90 -2.82 -20.14
N LEU A 252 3.55 -1.81 -19.33
CA LEU A 252 2.20 -1.24 -19.21
C LEU A 252 1.91 -0.33 -20.40
#